data_AF-A0A0C3DNV7-F1
#
_entry.id   AF-A0A0C3DNV7-F1
#
_cell.length_a   1.000
_cell.length_b   1.000
_cell.length_c   1.000
_cell.angle_alpha   90.00
_cell.angle_beta   90.00
_cell.angle_gamma   90.00
#
_symmetry.space_group_name_H-M   'P 1'
#
loop_
_entity.id
_entity.type
_entity.pdbx_description
1 polymer ?
#
loop_
_entity_poly.entity_id
_entity_poly.type
_entity_poly.pdbx_seq_one_letter_code
_entity_poly.pdbx_strand_id
1 'polypeptide(L)'
;MEKIVEKDTGAPLKWRHLHASCADELVGILQWTADQHGGQAKGLGLHLKSIAQDLPMDHYDLHEPHQLLAQLDEYDHLRRVFRLCAVHMFCNIKTTAVDEPMKNIMHSLICVEHPDFAGTLKRIELTGGKAGSDWVQDKLCSRFALPGMCWEESFIPRIVWQNGDSNSNVVESLHADVNSEGLHCSLVCGLKKGLCFDMMKLQSIKVFSQPTGLDIAQKT
;
A
#
# COMPACT_ATOMS: atom_id res chain seq x y z
N MET A 1 3.44 -1.03 -16.17
CA MET A 1 3.37 0.43 -15.90
C MET A 1 4.76 1.05 -15.86
N GLU A 2 5.73 0.46 -15.15
CA GLU A 2 7.11 1.00 -15.05
C GLU A 2 7.86 1.07 -16.39
N LYS A 3 7.65 0.11 -17.30
CA LYS A 3 8.17 0.15 -18.68
C LYS A 3 7.63 1.31 -19.52
N ILE A 4 6.53 1.94 -19.12
CA ILE A 4 5.98 3.13 -19.80
C ILE A 4 6.71 4.37 -19.26
N VAL A 5 6.84 4.48 -17.93
CA VAL A 5 7.63 5.55 -17.28
C VAL A 5 9.06 5.56 -17.80
N GLU A 6 9.69 4.40 -17.92
CA GLU A 6 11.06 4.28 -18.45
C GLU A 6 11.15 4.68 -19.93
N LYS A 7 10.14 4.34 -20.74
CA LYS A 7 10.10 4.75 -22.15
C LYS A 7 9.89 6.25 -22.32
N ASP A 8 9.09 6.87 -21.45
CA ASP A 8 8.73 8.29 -21.55
C ASP A 8 9.79 9.20 -20.92
N THR A 9 10.42 8.76 -19.82
CA THR A 9 11.37 9.57 -19.04
C THR A 9 12.83 9.17 -19.24
N GLY A 10 13.10 8.01 -19.84
CA GLY A 10 14.43 7.42 -19.95
C GLY A 10 14.98 6.85 -18.64
N ALA A 11 14.19 6.84 -17.56
CA ALA A 11 14.59 6.33 -16.25
C ALA A 11 13.51 5.41 -15.64
N PRO A 12 13.90 4.33 -14.95
CA PRO A 12 12.93 3.46 -14.27
C PRO A 12 12.27 4.19 -13.09
N LEU A 13 11.04 3.79 -12.79
CA LEU A 13 10.35 4.26 -11.59
C LEU A 13 11.12 3.82 -10.35
N LYS A 14 11.40 4.76 -9.45
CA LYS A 14 12.06 4.48 -8.17
C LYS A 14 11.07 4.56 -7.02
N TRP A 15 11.33 3.73 -6.03
CA TRP A 15 10.66 3.74 -4.72
C TRP A 15 11.70 4.07 -3.68
N ARG A 16 11.45 5.07 -2.81
CA ARG A 16 12.42 5.48 -1.80
C ARG A 16 12.84 4.31 -0.93
N HIS A 17 11.85 3.57 -0.41
CA HIS A 17 12.04 2.37 0.41
C HIS A 17 13.05 1.38 -0.21
N LEU A 18 13.05 1.24 -1.54
CA LEU A 18 13.84 0.22 -2.23
C LEU A 18 15.14 0.74 -2.85
N HIS A 19 15.27 2.05 -3.08
CA HIS A 19 16.35 2.61 -3.90
C HIS A 19 17.14 3.73 -3.22
N ALA A 20 16.73 4.18 -2.02
CA ALA A 20 17.49 5.13 -1.24
C ALA A 20 18.74 4.46 -0.66
N SER A 21 19.86 5.18 -0.70
CA SER A 21 21.14 4.74 -0.15
C SER A 21 21.26 5.07 1.34
N CYS A 22 20.46 6.03 1.84
CA CYS A 22 20.39 6.40 3.25
C CYS A 22 18.99 6.89 3.65
N ALA A 23 18.73 6.96 4.96
CA ALA A 23 17.42 7.31 5.49
C ALA A 23 16.95 8.73 5.10
N ASP A 24 17.88 9.66 4.88
CA ASP A 24 17.55 11.06 4.55
C ASP A 24 17.39 11.29 3.04
N GLU A 25 17.71 10.31 2.19
CA GLU A 25 17.59 10.45 0.75
C GLU A 25 16.11 10.42 0.32
N LEU A 26 15.69 11.47 -0.41
CA LEU A 26 14.35 11.61 -0.96
C LEU A 26 14.37 11.32 -2.47
N VAL A 27 14.21 10.05 -2.82
CA VAL A 27 14.23 9.58 -4.22
C VAL A 27 12.97 8.80 -4.57
N GLY A 28 12.42 9.07 -5.76
CA GLY A 28 11.27 8.33 -6.30
C GLY A 28 9.99 8.54 -5.49
N ILE A 29 9.17 7.50 -5.41
CA ILE A 29 7.93 7.51 -4.63
C ILE A 29 8.30 7.45 -3.14
N LEU A 30 7.95 8.52 -2.42
CA LEU A 30 8.26 8.68 -0.99
C LEU A 30 7.21 8.03 -0.09
N GLN A 31 5.94 8.08 -0.49
CA GLN A 31 4.81 7.45 0.19
C GLN A 31 3.68 7.16 -0.80
N TRP A 32 2.74 6.32 -0.39
CA TRP A 32 1.55 5.95 -1.13
C TRP A 32 0.32 6.05 -0.24
N THR A 33 -0.54 7.03 -0.51
CA THR A 33 -1.80 7.21 0.23
C THR A 33 -2.94 6.51 -0.48
N ALA A 34 -3.66 5.62 0.20
CA ALA A 34 -4.83 4.94 -0.36
C ALA A 34 -5.92 4.68 0.70
N ASP A 35 -7.06 4.12 0.28
CA ASP A 35 -8.12 3.68 1.18
C ASP A 35 -7.74 2.36 1.89
N GLN A 36 -8.66 1.83 2.72
CA GLN A 36 -8.45 0.58 3.44
C GLN A 36 -8.78 -0.67 2.61
N HIS A 37 -8.64 -0.64 1.28
CA HIS A 37 -8.93 -1.81 0.44
C HIS A 37 -7.79 -2.83 0.49
N GLY A 38 -7.98 -3.92 1.25
CA GLY A 38 -6.95 -4.95 1.48
C GLY A 38 -6.36 -5.56 0.19
N GLY A 39 -7.14 -5.70 -0.87
CA GLY A 39 -6.64 -6.18 -2.17
C GLY A 39 -5.70 -5.20 -2.88
N GLN A 40 -5.90 -3.88 -2.73
CA GLN A 40 -5.05 -2.87 -3.34
C GLN A 40 -3.74 -2.76 -2.57
N ALA A 41 -3.84 -2.70 -1.24
CA ALA A 41 -2.68 -2.71 -0.35
C ALA A 41 -1.82 -3.95 -0.58
N LYS A 42 -2.39 -5.15 -0.54
CA LYS A 42 -1.64 -6.39 -0.79
C LYS A 42 -1.05 -6.44 -2.20
N GLY A 43 -1.77 -5.96 -3.21
CA GLY A 43 -1.26 -5.88 -4.58
C GLY A 43 -0.02 -4.98 -4.68
N LEU A 44 -0.04 -3.81 -4.04
CA LEU A 44 1.12 -2.94 -3.95
C LEU A 44 2.28 -3.61 -3.20
N GLY A 45 2.01 -4.24 -2.05
CA GLY A 45 3.03 -4.95 -1.27
C GLY A 45 3.70 -6.07 -2.05
N LEU A 46 2.94 -6.88 -2.80
CA LEU A 46 3.47 -7.93 -3.67
C LEU A 46 4.29 -7.37 -4.83
N HIS A 47 3.87 -6.24 -5.40
CA HIS A 47 4.64 -5.53 -6.43
C HIS A 47 6.00 -5.06 -5.89
N LEU A 48 6.01 -4.41 -4.72
CA LEU A 48 7.25 -3.96 -4.06
C LEU A 48 8.17 -5.12 -3.71
N LYS A 49 7.61 -6.24 -3.26
CA LYS A 49 8.35 -7.48 -3.01
C LYS A 49 9.00 -8.02 -4.28
N SER A 50 8.29 -8.03 -5.39
CA SER A 50 8.84 -8.45 -6.69
C SER A 50 10.02 -7.57 -7.11
N ILE A 51 9.91 -6.25 -6.95
CA ILE A 51 11.03 -5.33 -7.25
C ILE A 51 12.20 -5.62 -6.31
N ALA A 52 11.94 -5.82 -5.02
CA ALA A 52 12.98 -6.09 -4.03
C ALA A 52 13.74 -7.39 -4.32
N GLN A 53 13.09 -8.38 -4.93
CA GLN A 53 13.73 -9.64 -5.36
C GLN A 53 14.62 -9.47 -6.59
N ASP A 54 14.39 -8.44 -7.40
CA ASP A 54 15.22 -8.12 -8.57
C ASP A 54 16.42 -7.21 -8.22
N LEU A 55 16.46 -6.67 -6.99
CA LEU A 55 17.57 -5.86 -6.49
C LEU A 55 18.80 -6.73 -6.13
N PRO A 56 20.00 -6.12 -6.04
CA PRO A 56 21.20 -6.81 -5.58
C PRO A 56 20.98 -7.54 -4.23
N MET A 57 21.57 -8.73 -4.10
CA MET A 57 21.39 -9.62 -2.94
C MET A 57 21.99 -9.07 -1.63
N ASP A 58 22.76 -7.99 -1.70
CA ASP A 58 23.36 -7.25 -0.58
C ASP A 58 22.60 -5.96 -0.24
N HIS A 59 21.36 -5.80 -0.73
CA HIS A 59 20.53 -4.64 -0.42
C HIS A 59 19.76 -4.84 0.89
N TYR A 60 20.21 -4.15 1.93
CA TYR A 60 19.62 -4.19 3.27
C TYR A 60 18.55 -3.11 3.47
N ASP A 61 17.60 -3.41 4.34
CA ASP A 61 16.61 -2.43 4.76
C ASP A 61 17.24 -1.30 5.58
N LEU A 62 16.85 -0.05 5.28
CA LEU A 62 17.39 1.14 5.95
C LEU A 62 16.93 1.27 7.41
N HIS A 63 15.78 0.69 7.76
CA HIS A 63 15.18 0.78 9.10
C HIS A 63 15.56 -0.42 9.97
N GLU A 64 15.73 -1.58 9.35
CA GLU A 64 16.13 -2.84 9.94
C GLU A 64 17.38 -3.38 9.23
N PRO A 65 18.60 -2.84 9.51
CA PRO A 65 19.83 -3.16 8.76
C PRO A 65 20.27 -4.62 8.79
N HIS A 66 19.62 -5.43 9.62
CA HIS A 66 19.85 -6.87 9.73
C HIS A 66 19.00 -7.69 8.75
N GLN A 67 18.04 -7.06 8.06
CA GLN A 67 17.13 -7.70 7.12
C GLN A 67 17.45 -7.28 5.68
N LEU A 68 17.39 -8.25 4.77
CA LEU A 68 17.47 -7.97 3.33
C LEU A 68 16.11 -7.51 2.82
N LEU A 69 16.10 -6.53 1.91
CA LEU A 69 14.87 -6.06 1.30
C LEU A 69 14.09 -7.18 0.61
N ALA A 70 14.79 -8.14 -0.02
CA ALA A 70 14.19 -9.29 -0.69
C ALA A 70 13.52 -10.30 0.27
N GLN A 71 13.83 -10.24 1.57
CA GLN A 71 13.27 -11.13 2.59
C GLN A 71 12.02 -10.55 3.27
N LEU A 72 11.78 -9.25 3.10
CA LEU A 72 10.57 -8.60 3.63
C LEU A 72 9.32 -9.21 2.99
N ASP A 73 8.27 -9.36 3.78
CA ASP A 73 6.97 -9.76 3.23
C ASP A 73 6.22 -8.57 2.62
N GLU A 74 5.10 -8.85 1.94
CA GLU A 74 4.33 -7.80 1.29
C GLU A 74 3.84 -6.70 2.25
N TYR A 75 3.59 -7.01 3.52
CA TYR A 75 3.12 -6.06 4.52
C TYR A 75 4.28 -5.29 5.14
N ASP A 76 5.45 -5.90 5.29
CA ASP A 76 6.67 -5.22 5.72
C ASP A 76 7.07 -4.11 4.74
N HIS A 77 6.92 -4.34 3.43
CA HIS A 77 7.07 -3.29 2.43
C HIS A 77 6.04 -2.17 2.60
N LEU A 78 4.77 -2.51 2.88
CA LEU A 78 3.73 -1.50 3.09
C LEU A 78 4.01 -0.62 4.32
N ARG A 79 4.58 -1.17 5.40
CA ARG A 79 4.95 -0.38 6.59
C ARG A 79 5.92 0.77 6.30
N ARG A 80 6.63 0.72 5.18
CA ARG A 80 7.70 1.67 4.80
C ARG A 80 7.28 2.67 3.73
N VAL A 81 6.07 2.54 3.18
CA VAL A 81 5.58 3.42 2.10
C VAL A 81 4.09 3.74 2.17
N PHE A 82 3.26 2.88 2.77
CA PHE A 82 1.81 2.99 2.72
C PHE A 82 1.25 3.82 3.86
N ARG A 83 0.37 4.76 3.53
CA ARG A 83 -0.39 5.58 4.48
C ARG A 83 -1.87 5.50 4.16
N LEU A 84 -2.71 5.38 5.19
CA LEU A 84 -4.16 5.42 4.99
C LEU A 84 -4.64 6.85 4.83
N CYS A 85 -5.56 7.05 3.90
CA CYS A 85 -6.25 8.33 3.75
C CYS A 85 -7.08 8.62 5.01
N ALA A 86 -6.76 9.72 5.70
CA ALA A 86 -7.43 10.10 6.93
C ALA A 86 -8.94 10.36 6.72
N VAL A 87 -9.31 10.95 5.58
CA VAL A 87 -10.71 11.21 5.22
C VAL A 87 -11.51 9.90 5.13
N HIS A 88 -11.01 8.91 4.39
CA HIS A 88 -11.66 7.60 4.29
C HIS A 88 -11.74 6.90 5.65
N MET A 89 -10.70 7.02 6.46
CA MET A 89 -10.70 6.46 7.81
C MET A 89 -11.76 7.12 8.70
N PHE A 90 -11.88 8.44 8.71
CA PHE A 90 -12.91 9.15 9.47
C PHE A 90 -14.32 8.81 8.97
N CYS A 91 -14.52 8.71 7.66
CA CYS A 91 -15.78 8.27 7.08
C CYS A 91 -16.15 6.83 7.51
N ASN A 92 -15.19 5.91 7.49
CA ASN A 92 -15.39 4.52 7.93
C ASN A 92 -15.69 4.42 9.44
N ILE A 93 -15.06 5.25 10.26
CA ILE A 93 -15.34 5.27 11.71
C ILE A 93 -16.74 5.86 11.96
N LYS A 94 -17.15 6.89 11.21
CA LYS A 94 -18.48 7.48 11.32
C LYS A 94 -19.61 6.47 11.10
N THR A 95 -19.42 5.53 10.17
CA THR A 95 -20.39 4.46 9.85
C THR A 95 -20.32 3.27 10.80
N THR A 96 -19.30 3.20 11.66
CA THR A 96 -19.17 2.13 12.64
C THR A 96 -20.23 2.26 13.73
N ALA A 97 -20.86 1.14 14.11
CA ALA A 97 -21.95 1.07 15.08
C ALA A 97 -21.46 1.14 16.54
N VAL A 98 -20.74 2.20 16.89
CA VAL A 98 -20.32 2.56 18.24
C VAL A 98 -20.84 3.95 18.61
N ASP A 99 -20.82 4.29 19.89
CA ASP A 99 -21.23 5.62 20.35
C ASP A 99 -20.19 6.70 19.99
N GLU A 100 -20.61 7.97 20.03
CA GLU A 100 -19.74 9.08 19.62
C GLU A 100 -18.47 9.21 20.48
N PRO A 101 -18.50 9.00 21.81
CA PRO A 101 -17.28 8.93 22.61
C PRO A 101 -16.29 7.87 22.11
N MET A 102 -16.76 6.69 21.69
CA MET A 102 -15.88 5.66 21.13
C MET A 102 -15.32 6.07 19.77
N LYS A 103 -16.11 6.72 18.91
CA LYS A 103 -15.60 7.24 17.62
C LYS A 103 -14.48 8.24 17.81
N ASN A 104 -14.56 9.11 18.83
CA ASN A 104 -13.50 10.05 19.16
C ASN A 104 -12.19 9.34 19.58
N ILE A 105 -12.31 8.24 20.32
CA ILE A 105 -11.17 7.39 20.70
C ILE A 105 -10.57 6.70 19.46
N MET A 106 -11.41 6.19 18.56
CA MET A 106 -10.94 5.60 17.30
C MET A 106 -10.25 6.64 16.41
N HIS A 107 -10.76 7.87 16.37
CA HIS A 107 -10.14 8.98 15.64
C HIS A 107 -8.77 9.35 16.21
N SER A 108 -8.55 9.26 17.54
CA SER A 108 -7.28 9.63 18.15
C SER A 108 -6.11 8.76 17.69
N LEU A 109 -6.38 7.52 17.27
CA LEU A 109 -5.37 6.61 16.71
C LEU A 109 -4.80 7.07 15.36
N ILE A 110 -5.45 8.01 14.67
CA ILE A 110 -4.98 8.57 13.40
C ILE A 110 -4.09 9.78 13.72
N CYS A 111 -2.79 9.54 13.93
CA CYS A 111 -1.87 10.55 14.45
C CYS A 111 -0.41 10.30 14.04
N VAL A 112 0.50 11.15 14.51
CA VAL A 112 1.95 10.95 14.32
C VAL A 112 2.51 10.08 15.44
N GLU A 113 2.28 10.46 16.68
CA GLU A 113 2.70 9.74 17.89
C GLU A 113 1.49 9.61 18.79
N HIS A 114 1.29 8.45 19.41
CA HIS A 114 0.15 8.21 20.29
C HIS A 114 0.64 7.84 21.69
N PRO A 115 0.26 8.58 22.76
CA PRO A 115 0.76 8.34 24.12
C PRO A 115 0.56 6.91 24.65
N ASP A 116 -0.54 6.26 24.25
CA ASP A 116 -0.85 4.88 24.60
C ASP A 116 -1.63 4.19 23.47
N PHE A 117 -0.95 3.87 22.35
CA PHE A 117 -1.60 3.27 21.17
C PHE A 117 -2.21 1.90 21.51
N ALA A 118 -1.42 1.02 22.13
CA ALA A 118 -1.84 -0.34 22.48
C ALA A 118 -2.97 -0.37 23.52
N GLY A 119 -2.89 0.46 24.57
CA GLY A 119 -3.95 0.55 25.57
C GLY A 119 -5.24 1.14 25.00
N THR A 120 -5.14 2.04 24.03
CA THR A 120 -6.31 2.59 23.32
C THR A 120 -6.99 1.54 22.45
N LEU A 121 -6.23 0.72 21.70
CA LEU A 121 -6.78 -0.42 20.97
C LEU A 121 -7.51 -1.40 21.90
N LYS A 122 -6.88 -1.74 23.04
CA LYS A 122 -7.48 -2.61 24.05
C LYS A 122 -8.75 -2.01 24.64
N ARG A 123 -8.79 -0.70 24.85
CA ARG A 123 -9.99 0.00 25.33
C ARG A 123 -11.13 -0.10 24.31
N ILE A 124 -10.87 0.13 23.03
CA ILE A 124 -11.88 0.01 21.96
C ILE A 124 -12.43 -1.43 21.90
N GLU A 125 -11.54 -2.42 21.99
CA GLU A 125 -11.93 -3.83 21.97
C GLU A 125 -12.82 -4.22 23.16
N LEU A 126 -12.49 -3.75 24.37
CA LEU A 126 -13.23 -4.11 25.59
C LEU A 126 -14.53 -3.33 25.79
N THR A 127 -14.54 -2.04 25.39
CA THR A 127 -15.63 -1.12 25.74
C THR A 127 -16.48 -0.69 24.53
N GLY A 128 -15.99 -0.88 23.31
CA GLY A 128 -16.72 -0.57 22.06
C GLY A 128 -17.73 -1.65 21.63
N GLY A 129 -17.97 -2.66 22.47
CA GLY A 129 -18.84 -3.78 22.15
C GLY A 129 -18.36 -4.58 20.94
N LYS A 130 -19.28 -5.30 20.28
CA LYS A 130 -18.97 -6.13 19.11
C LYS A 130 -18.39 -5.30 17.96
N ALA A 131 -18.97 -4.13 17.68
CA ALA A 131 -18.52 -3.27 16.58
C ALA A 131 -17.10 -2.72 16.79
N GLY A 132 -16.77 -2.31 18.02
CA GLY A 132 -15.40 -1.88 18.35
C GLY A 132 -14.39 -3.02 18.29
N SER A 133 -14.71 -4.18 18.84
CA SER A 133 -13.86 -5.38 18.77
C SER A 133 -13.63 -5.84 17.34
N ASP A 134 -14.68 -5.97 16.53
CA ASP A 134 -14.57 -6.32 15.11
C ASP A 134 -13.70 -5.32 14.35
N TRP A 135 -13.84 -4.02 14.65
CA TRP A 135 -13.02 -2.98 14.03
C TRP A 135 -11.54 -3.14 14.40
N VAL A 136 -11.19 -3.39 15.67
CA VAL A 136 -9.80 -3.61 16.09
C VAL A 136 -9.22 -4.85 15.42
N GLN A 137 -9.97 -5.95 15.41
CA GLN A 137 -9.55 -7.20 14.79
C GLN A 137 -9.34 -7.06 13.28
N ASP A 138 -10.18 -6.30 12.58
CA ASP A 138 -10.01 -5.97 11.17
C ASP A 138 -8.68 -5.23 10.91
N LYS A 139 -8.32 -4.25 11.77
CA LYS A 139 -7.06 -3.50 11.63
C LYS A 139 -5.83 -4.37 11.92
N LEU A 140 -5.91 -5.24 12.93
CA LEU A 140 -4.85 -6.20 13.26
C LEU A 140 -4.65 -7.23 12.14
N CYS A 141 -5.74 -7.84 11.66
CA CYS A 141 -5.69 -8.84 10.59
C CYS A 141 -5.16 -8.27 9.27
N SER A 142 -5.43 -6.98 9.01
CA SER A 142 -4.95 -6.30 7.82
C SER A 142 -3.42 -6.13 7.80
N ARG A 143 -2.74 -6.08 8.95
CA ARG A 143 -1.28 -5.85 9.13
C ARG A 143 -0.71 -4.52 8.61
N PHE A 144 -1.30 -3.91 7.60
CA PHE A 144 -0.90 -2.59 7.07
C PHE A 144 -1.69 -1.43 7.67
N ALA A 145 -2.85 -1.70 8.30
CA ALA A 145 -3.76 -0.64 8.67
C ALA A 145 -3.24 0.21 9.85
N LEU A 146 -2.76 -0.41 10.93
CA LEU A 146 -2.23 0.34 12.08
C LEU A 146 -0.99 1.19 11.71
N PRO A 147 0.02 0.63 11.00
CA PRO A 147 1.13 1.42 10.46
C PRO A 147 0.70 2.52 9.48
N GLY A 148 -0.42 2.31 8.77
CA GLY A 148 -0.99 3.31 7.88
C GLY A 148 -1.78 4.42 8.60
N MET A 149 -2.18 4.22 9.86
CA MET A 149 -2.93 5.19 10.67
C MET A 149 -2.03 6.03 11.57
N CYS A 150 -1.01 5.41 12.16
CA CYS A 150 -0.09 6.05 13.10
C CYS A 150 1.35 5.97 12.58
N TRP A 151 2.02 7.12 12.50
CA TRP A 151 3.41 7.16 12.01
C TRP A 151 4.36 6.34 12.89
N GLU A 152 4.18 6.35 14.21
CA GLU A 152 5.00 5.61 15.18
C GLU A 152 5.01 4.09 14.95
N GLU A 153 3.95 3.56 14.32
CA GLU A 153 3.85 2.14 13.92
C GLU A 153 4.45 1.86 12.53
N SER A 154 4.77 2.93 11.79
CA SER A 154 5.34 2.91 10.44
C SER A 154 6.85 3.12 10.43
N PHE A 155 7.47 2.83 9.29
CA PHE A 155 8.88 3.13 9.02
C PHE A 155 9.04 4.25 7.98
N ILE A 156 7.97 4.94 7.62
CA ILE A 156 8.07 6.07 6.70
C ILE A 156 8.85 7.20 7.40
N PRO A 157 9.81 7.90 6.76
CA PRO A 157 10.47 9.03 7.40
C PRO A 157 9.48 10.08 7.86
N ARG A 158 9.66 10.61 9.08
CA ARG A 158 8.72 11.58 9.68
C ARG A 158 8.42 12.77 8.77
N ILE A 159 9.46 13.30 8.13
CA ILE A 159 9.33 14.42 7.19
C ILE A 159 8.43 14.05 6.00
N VAL A 160 8.53 12.83 5.48
CA VAL A 160 7.69 12.34 4.39
C VAL A 160 6.26 12.17 4.87
N TRP A 161 6.05 11.58 6.05
CA TRP A 161 4.71 11.38 6.61
C TRP A 161 3.99 12.71 6.87
N GLN A 162 4.68 13.68 7.48
CA GLN A 162 4.08 14.98 7.82
C GLN A 162 3.78 15.84 6.61
N ASN A 163 4.62 15.77 5.57
CA ASN A 163 4.41 16.51 4.31
C ASN A 163 3.56 15.73 3.29
N GLY A 164 3.15 14.51 3.62
CA GLY A 164 2.24 13.74 2.79
C GLY A 164 0.85 14.29 2.85
N ASP A 165 0.20 14.34 1.68
CA ASP A 165 -1.20 14.67 1.59
C ASP A 165 -2.01 13.71 2.48
N SER A 166 -2.50 14.23 3.59
CA SER A 166 -3.43 13.54 4.48
C SER A 166 -4.85 13.51 3.92
N ASN A 167 -5.08 14.28 2.85
CA ASN A 167 -6.38 14.59 2.29
C ASN A 167 -6.41 14.08 0.85
N SER A 168 -7.44 13.31 0.52
CA SER A 168 -7.58 12.62 -0.74
C SER A 168 -7.85 13.52 -1.94
N ASN A 169 -7.95 14.85 -1.88
CA ASN A 169 -8.45 15.65 -3.02
C ASN A 169 -7.87 15.27 -4.40
N VAL A 170 -6.55 15.04 -4.52
CA VAL A 170 -5.92 14.59 -5.78
C VAL A 170 -6.22 13.11 -6.08
N VAL A 171 -6.22 12.26 -5.06
CA VAL A 171 -6.51 10.82 -5.16
C VAL A 171 -7.99 10.58 -5.48
N GLU A 172 -8.92 11.26 -4.81
CA GLU A 172 -10.35 11.31 -5.08
C GLU A 172 -10.65 11.90 -6.45
N SER A 173 -9.95 12.96 -6.90
CA SER A 173 -10.08 13.42 -8.29
C SER A 173 -9.66 12.32 -9.26
N LEU A 174 -8.56 11.61 -9.02
CA LEU A 174 -8.15 10.49 -9.87
C LEU A 174 -9.13 9.30 -9.81
N HIS A 175 -9.68 8.96 -8.64
CA HIS A 175 -10.71 7.93 -8.50
C HIS A 175 -12.02 8.37 -9.16
N ALA A 176 -12.42 9.64 -9.02
CA ALA A 176 -13.58 10.23 -9.65
C ALA A 176 -13.39 10.28 -11.17
N ASP A 177 -12.20 10.58 -11.66
CA ASP A 177 -11.86 10.60 -13.09
C ASP A 177 -11.87 9.18 -13.65
N VAL A 178 -11.27 8.19 -12.98
CA VAL A 178 -11.32 6.77 -13.39
C VAL A 178 -12.76 6.23 -13.36
N ASN A 179 -13.53 6.53 -12.31
CA ASN A 179 -14.93 6.13 -12.22
C ASN A 179 -15.81 6.85 -13.26
N SER A 180 -15.57 8.14 -13.51
CA SER A 180 -16.29 8.93 -14.53
C SER A 180 -15.91 8.48 -15.94
N GLU A 181 -14.64 8.15 -16.19
CA GLU A 181 -14.19 7.49 -17.42
C GLU A 181 -14.84 6.12 -17.61
N GLY A 182 -15.05 5.37 -16.53
CA GLY A 182 -15.78 4.10 -16.55
C GLY A 182 -17.26 4.27 -16.89
N LEU A 183 -17.89 5.34 -16.39
CA LEU A 183 -19.29 5.68 -16.64
C LEU A 183 -19.53 6.28 -18.04
N HIS A 184 -18.57 7.01 -18.59
CA HIS A 184 -18.67 7.68 -19.90
C HIS A 184 -17.94 6.94 -21.03
N CYS A 185 -17.46 5.72 -20.80
CA CYS A 185 -16.79 4.93 -21.82
C CYS A 185 -17.78 4.53 -22.92
N SER A 186 -17.59 5.04 -24.15
CA SER A 186 -18.33 4.52 -25.31
C SER A 186 -18.04 3.02 -25.49
N LEU A 187 -19.01 2.27 -26.04
CA LEU A 187 -18.90 0.81 -26.20
C LEU A 187 -17.59 0.37 -26.89
N VAL A 188 -17.11 1.20 -27.82
CA VAL A 188 -15.86 0.98 -28.57
C VAL A 188 -14.62 1.19 -27.69
N CYS A 189 -14.62 2.18 -26.80
CA CYS A 189 -13.56 2.38 -25.81
C CYS A 189 -13.57 1.27 -24.76
N GLY A 190 -14.75 0.80 -24.34
CA GLY A 190 -14.91 -0.36 -23.46
C GLY A 190 -14.31 -1.64 -24.07
N LEU A 191 -14.58 -1.91 -25.35
CA LEU A 191 -13.99 -3.03 -26.10
C LEU A 191 -12.47 -2.91 -26.24
N LYS A 192 -11.94 -1.72 -26.54
CA LYS A 192 -10.48 -1.49 -26.63
C LYS A 192 -9.77 -1.63 -25.29
N LYS A 193 -10.37 -1.13 -24.19
CA LYS A 193 -9.82 -1.31 -22.84
C LYS A 193 -9.92 -2.77 -22.39
N GLY A 194 -11.03 -3.45 -22.65
CA GLY A 194 -11.18 -4.90 -22.42
C GLY A 194 -10.14 -5.72 -23.16
N LEU A 195 -9.91 -5.42 -24.45
CA LEU A 195 -8.87 -6.05 -25.26
C LEU A 195 -7.46 -5.76 -24.70
N CYS A 196 -7.20 -4.55 -24.23
CA CYS A 196 -5.91 -4.18 -23.63
C CYS A 196 -5.69 -4.93 -22.31
N PHE A 197 -6.72 -5.04 -21.48
CA PHE A 197 -6.70 -5.79 -20.22
C PHE A 197 -6.51 -7.28 -20.47
N ASP A 198 -7.20 -7.85 -21.46
CA ASP A 198 -7.04 -9.25 -21.88
C ASP A 198 -5.65 -9.50 -22.46
N MET A 199 -5.10 -8.57 -23.24
CA MET A 199 -3.71 -8.63 -23.70
C MET A 199 -2.71 -8.62 -22.55
N MET A 200 -2.89 -7.75 -21.55
CA MET A 200 -2.04 -7.73 -20.36
C MET A 200 -2.16 -9.05 -19.59
N LYS A 201 -3.37 -9.58 -19.41
CA LYS A 201 -3.61 -10.87 -18.75
C LYS A 201 -2.99 -12.04 -19.51
N LEU A 202 -3.08 -12.05 -20.83
CA LEU A 202 -2.44 -13.06 -21.70
C LEU A 202 -0.91 -12.98 -21.66
N GLN A 203 -0.35 -11.78 -21.56
CA GLN A 203 1.08 -11.59 -21.37
C GLN A 203 1.53 -12.11 -20.00
N SER A 204 0.79 -11.83 -18.93
CA SER A 204 1.06 -12.38 -17.59
C SER A 204 0.96 -13.90 -17.55
N ILE A 205 -0.04 -14.50 -18.21
CA ILE A 205 -0.16 -15.96 -18.32
C ILE A 205 1.01 -16.54 -19.12
N LYS A 206 1.44 -15.90 -20.21
CA LYS A 206 2.62 -16.34 -20.98
C LYS A 206 3.90 -16.32 -20.16
N VAL A 207 4.11 -15.29 -19.35
CA VAL A 207 5.25 -15.20 -18.42
C VAL A 207 5.17 -16.31 -17.37
N PHE A 208 3.97 -16.62 -16.87
CA PHE A 208 3.75 -17.70 -15.91
C PHE A 208 3.90 -19.12 -16.51
N SER A 209 3.68 -19.24 -17.83
CA SER A 209 3.69 -20.52 -18.56
C SER A 209 5.01 -20.77 -19.31
N GLN A 210 5.98 -19.85 -19.24
CA GLN A 210 7.32 -20.06 -19.78
C GLN A 210 8.08 -21.00 -18.84
N PRO A 211 8.59 -22.15 -19.33
CA PRO A 211 9.47 -22.99 -18.53
C PRO A 211 10.71 -22.17 -18.19
N THR A 212 11.00 -22.02 -16.90
CA THR A 212 12.34 -21.61 -16.46
C THR A 212 13.33 -22.62 -17.04
N GLY A 213 14.46 -22.13 -17.57
CA GLY A 213 15.44 -22.90 -18.35
C GLY A 213 16.20 -24.01 -17.60
N LEU A 214 15.58 -24.66 -16.62
CA LEU A 214 16.11 -25.78 -15.86
C LEU A 214 15.59 -27.15 -16.32
N ASP A 215 14.60 -27.23 -17.22
CA ASP A 215 14.03 -28.51 -17.70
C ASP A 215 14.54 -29.02 -19.06
N ILE A 216 15.51 -28.35 -19.71
CA ILE A 216 16.11 -28.85 -20.97
C ILE A 216 17.32 -29.77 -20.70
N ALA A 217 17.69 -30.01 -19.43
CA ALA A 217 18.82 -30.86 -19.07
C ALA A 217 18.44 -32.33 -18.77
N GLN A 218 17.21 -32.78 -19.06
CA GLN A 218 16.83 -34.19 -18.94
C GLN A 218 15.94 -34.64 -20.10
N LYS A 219 16.53 -34.82 -21.28
CA LYS A 219 16.15 -35.83 -22.29
C LYS A 219 17.19 -35.83 -23.40
N THR A 220 18.24 -36.62 -23.19
CA THR A 220 18.93 -37.37 -24.25
C THR A 220 17.95 -38.19 -25.07
#